data_AF-X0GSV3-F1
#
_entry.id   AF-X0GSV3-F1
#
_cell.length_a   1.000
_cell.length_b   1.000
_cell.length_c   1.000
_cell.angle_alpha   90.00
_cell.angle_beta   90.00
_cell.angle_gamma   90.00
#
_symmetry.space_group_name_H-M   'P 1'
#
loop_
_entity.id
_entity.type
_entity.pdbx_description
1 polymer ?
#
loop_
_entity_poly.entity_id
_entity_poly.type
_entity_poly.pdbx_seq_one_letter_code
_entity_poly.pdbx_strand_id
1 'polypeptide(L)'
;MTFWTNQDPAGNMSSSAIIYYTAVMGIRRTLAFDPAHNSTSELAGLIWIGRLLFLEYALPVYSYATLVYEWPCRDYYPSQPDHLDVIRKKYLIRGCYTPFGEIIELKAFAKSIVKREGIPGNLSWDPDGQSFTI
;
A
#
# COMPACT_ATOMS: atom_id res chain seq x y z
N MET A 1 14.17 -8.24 5.11
CA MET A 1 13.22 -7.16 4.72
C MET A 1 13.18 -6.84 3.23
N THR A 2 13.72 -7.71 2.36
CA THR A 2 13.74 -7.51 0.90
C THR A 2 12.35 -7.34 0.27
N PHE A 3 11.31 -7.84 0.94
CA PHE A 3 9.91 -7.77 0.50
C PHE A 3 9.38 -6.33 0.30
N TRP A 4 9.70 -5.40 1.21
CA TRP A 4 9.27 -3.99 1.12
C TRP A 4 10.37 -3.04 0.65
N THR A 5 11.64 -3.40 0.87
CA THR A 5 12.80 -2.54 0.59
C THR A 5 13.43 -2.80 -0.78
N ASN A 6 12.86 -3.67 -1.60
CA ASN A 6 13.35 -3.89 -2.96
C ASN A 6 13.34 -2.56 -3.74
N GLN A 7 14.41 -2.31 -4.49
CA GLN A 7 14.52 -1.18 -5.40
C GLN A 7 15.01 -1.70 -6.74
N ASP A 8 14.33 -1.32 -7.80
CA ASP A 8 14.72 -1.63 -9.18
C ASP A 8 15.16 -0.33 -9.86
N PRO A 9 16.42 -0.23 -10.34
CA PRO A 9 16.92 0.99 -11.01
C PRO A 9 16.12 1.39 -12.26
N ALA A 10 15.47 0.45 -12.93
CA ALA A 10 14.61 0.69 -14.08
C ALA A 10 13.16 1.02 -13.67
N GLY A 11 12.85 1.00 -12.38
CA GLY A 11 11.49 1.19 -11.86
C GLY A 11 10.56 0.00 -12.09
N ASN A 12 11.08 -1.14 -12.58
CA ASN A 12 10.26 -2.31 -12.83
C ASN A 12 10.00 -3.09 -11.54
N MET A 13 8.78 -3.02 -11.00
CA MET A 13 8.41 -3.75 -9.79
C MET A 13 7.85 -5.15 -10.08
N SER A 14 7.91 -5.65 -11.32
CA SER A 14 7.35 -6.95 -11.71
C SER A 14 8.07 -8.14 -11.11
N SER A 15 9.17 -7.99 -10.39
CA SER A 15 9.81 -9.07 -9.61
C SER A 15 9.45 -9.01 -8.12
N SER A 16 8.74 -7.96 -7.68
CA SER A 16 8.41 -7.74 -6.29
C SER A 16 7.25 -8.63 -5.85
N ALA A 17 7.50 -9.47 -4.84
CA ALA A 17 6.50 -10.38 -4.30
C ALA A 17 5.27 -9.66 -3.74
N ILE A 18 5.42 -8.48 -3.12
CA ILE A 18 4.26 -7.72 -2.64
C ILE A 18 3.44 -7.15 -3.79
N ILE A 19 4.07 -6.73 -4.90
CA ILE A 19 3.34 -6.23 -6.08
C ILE A 19 2.60 -7.36 -6.76
N TYR A 20 3.20 -8.55 -6.87
CA TYR A 20 2.48 -9.75 -7.33
C TYR A 20 1.28 -10.06 -6.44
N TYR A 21 1.46 -10.03 -5.12
CA TYR A 21 0.36 -10.24 -4.18
C TYR A 21 -0.75 -9.19 -4.36
N THR A 22 -0.40 -7.91 -4.50
CA THR A 22 -1.34 -6.83 -4.80
C THR A 22 -2.10 -7.06 -6.10
N ALA A 23 -1.44 -7.56 -7.15
CA ALA A 23 -2.10 -7.88 -8.41
C ALA A 23 -3.11 -9.03 -8.25
N VAL A 24 -2.77 -10.06 -7.47
CA VAL A 24 -3.68 -11.19 -7.19
C VAL A 24 -4.88 -10.73 -6.36
N MET A 25 -4.72 -9.80 -5.42
CA MET A 25 -5.85 -9.23 -4.67
C MET A 25 -6.87 -8.55 -5.58
N GLY A 26 -6.41 -7.96 -6.69
CA GLY A 26 -7.28 -7.36 -7.71
C GLY A 26 -8.09 -8.37 -8.55
N ILE A 27 -8.02 -9.68 -8.28
CA ILE A 27 -8.75 -10.71 -9.01
C ILE A 27 -9.80 -11.35 -8.09
N ARG A 28 -11.07 -11.29 -8.50
CA ARG A 28 -12.19 -11.92 -7.79
C ARG A 28 -12.24 -13.42 -8.04
N ARG A 29 -12.96 -14.16 -7.18
CA ARG A 29 -13.22 -15.61 -7.36
C ARG A 29 -13.83 -15.98 -8.71
N THR A 30 -14.57 -15.05 -9.32
CA THR A 30 -15.17 -15.21 -10.66
C THR A 30 -14.17 -15.02 -11.81
N LEU A 31 -12.88 -14.84 -11.51
CA LEU A 31 -11.81 -14.49 -12.46
C LEU A 31 -12.01 -13.13 -13.15
N ALA A 32 -12.91 -12.30 -12.62
CA ALA A 32 -13.07 -10.91 -13.03
C ALA A 32 -12.15 -9.99 -12.22
N PHE A 33 -11.74 -8.86 -12.81
CA PHE A 33 -11.01 -7.84 -12.09
C PHE A 33 -11.90 -7.15 -11.04
N ASP A 34 -11.31 -6.84 -9.89
CA ASP A 34 -11.99 -6.05 -8.88
C ASP A 34 -12.09 -4.59 -9.34
N PRO A 35 -13.27 -3.97 -9.29
CA PRO A 35 -13.43 -2.58 -9.67
C PRO A 35 -12.59 -1.63 -8.83
N ALA A 36 -12.25 -0.47 -9.41
CA ALA A 36 -11.45 0.55 -8.73
C ALA A 36 -12.05 0.99 -7.37
N HIS A 37 -13.38 0.98 -7.24
CA HIS A 37 -14.07 1.35 -5.99
C HIS A 37 -13.71 0.42 -4.81
N ASN A 38 -13.64 -0.89 -5.05
CA ASN A 38 -13.29 -1.86 -4.01
C ASN A 38 -11.77 -1.91 -3.77
N SER A 39 -10.97 -1.87 -4.84
CA SER A 39 -9.51 -1.92 -4.73
C SER A 39 -8.90 -0.79 -3.87
N THR A 40 -9.59 0.35 -3.76
CA THR A 40 -9.09 1.52 -3.02
C THR A 40 -8.97 1.24 -1.51
N SER A 41 -9.90 0.47 -0.93
CA SER A 41 -9.86 0.10 0.50
C SER A 41 -8.76 -0.93 0.77
N GLU A 42 -8.61 -1.92 -0.11
CA GLU A 42 -7.58 -2.94 -0.04
C GLU A 42 -6.17 -2.35 -0.13
N LEU A 43 -5.91 -1.51 -1.13
CA LEU A 43 -4.65 -0.79 -1.29
C LEU A 43 -4.37 0.12 -0.09
N ALA A 44 -5.41 0.74 0.50
CA ALA A 44 -5.24 1.51 1.72
C ALA A 44 -4.80 0.64 2.91
N GLY A 45 -5.34 -0.57 3.03
CA GLY A 45 -4.92 -1.55 4.02
C GLY A 45 -3.46 -1.95 3.86
N LEU A 46 -3.01 -2.23 2.63
CA LEU A 46 -1.60 -2.55 2.34
C LEU A 46 -0.66 -1.39 2.69
N ILE A 47 -1.03 -0.16 2.33
CA ILE A 47 -0.25 1.04 2.69
C ILE A 47 -0.15 1.19 4.20
N TRP A 48 -1.24 0.93 4.93
CA TRP A 48 -1.25 1.00 6.40
C TRP A 48 -0.30 -0.02 7.01
N ILE A 49 -0.40 -1.29 6.61
CA ILE A 49 0.49 -2.37 7.08
C ILE A 49 1.95 -2.04 6.73
N GLY A 50 2.22 -1.60 5.50
CA GLY A 50 3.55 -1.21 5.07
C GLY A 50 4.14 -0.10 5.95
N ARG A 51 3.36 0.93 6.30
CA ARG A 51 3.80 2.00 7.22
C ARG A 51 4.15 1.49 8.60
N LEU A 52 3.38 0.57 9.16
CA LEU A 52 3.68 -0.04 10.46
C LEU A 52 4.98 -0.84 10.41
N LEU A 53 5.17 -1.65 9.36
CA LEU A 53 6.41 -2.41 9.16
C LEU A 53 7.62 -1.50 8.96
N PHE A 54 7.46 -0.39 8.23
CA PHE A 54 8.53 0.59 8.06
C PHE A 54 8.82 1.41 9.32
N LEU A 55 7.83 1.64 10.18
CA LEU A 55 8.04 2.26 11.47
C LEU A 55 8.89 1.36 12.37
N GLU A 56 8.55 0.07 12.44
CA GLU A 56 9.36 -0.92 13.16
C GLU A 56 10.76 -1.08 12.55
N TYR A 57 10.86 -1.06 11.21
CA TYR A 57 12.15 -1.06 10.50
C TYR A 57 13.01 0.15 10.89
N ALA A 58 12.43 1.36 10.91
CA ALA A 58 13.18 2.58 11.15
C ALA A 58 13.55 2.74 12.63
N LEU A 59 12.60 2.51 13.53
CA LEU A 59 12.69 2.86 14.94
C LEU A 59 12.12 1.74 15.81
N PRO A 60 12.76 0.56 15.82
CA PRO A 60 12.25 -0.55 16.62
C PRO A 60 12.33 -0.21 18.11
N VAL A 61 11.36 -0.67 18.89
CA VAL A 61 11.33 -0.40 20.33
C VAL A 61 12.48 -1.12 21.04
N TYR A 62 12.80 -2.34 20.60
CA TYR A 62 13.87 -3.17 21.14
C TYR A 62 14.91 -3.46 20.07
N SER A 63 16.15 -3.73 20.49
CA SER A 63 17.17 -4.17 19.54
C SER A 63 16.94 -5.62 19.13
N TYR A 64 17.24 -5.92 17.87
CA TYR A 64 17.21 -7.28 17.34
C TYR A 64 18.64 -7.84 17.28
N ALA A 65 19.13 -8.32 18.43
CA ALA A 65 20.48 -8.89 18.55
C ALA A 65 20.63 -10.29 17.93
N THR A 66 19.51 -10.95 17.59
CA THR A 66 19.50 -12.30 16.98
C THR A 66 19.69 -12.28 15.46
N LEU A 67 19.68 -11.10 14.84
CA LEU A 67 19.90 -10.96 13.41
C LEU A 67 21.40 -11.03 13.08
N VAL A 68 21.71 -11.38 11.83
CA VAL A 68 23.10 -11.44 11.33
C VAL A 68 23.81 -10.08 11.48
N TYR A 69 23.05 -8.99 11.33
CA TYR A 69 23.49 -7.64 11.66
C TYR A 69 22.59 -7.12 12.76
N GLU A 70 23.19 -6.70 13.87
CA GLU A 70 22.44 -6.15 15.00
C GLU A 70 21.62 -4.95 14.53
N TRP A 71 20.32 -5.01 14.80
CA TRP A 71 19.43 -3.89 14.55
C TRP A 71 19.24 -3.11 15.85
N PRO A 72 19.70 -1.86 15.93
CA PRO A 72 19.65 -1.11 17.17
C PRO A 72 18.21 -0.66 17.48
N CYS A 73 17.89 -0.50 18.77
CA CYS A 73 16.64 0.11 19.20
C CYS A 73 16.62 1.61 18.86
N ARG A 74 15.43 2.22 18.88
CA ARG A 74 15.21 3.62 18.52
C ARG A 74 16.04 4.63 19.33
N ASP A 75 16.44 4.28 20.56
CA ASP A 75 17.19 5.17 21.45
C ASP A 75 18.67 5.27 21.07
N TYR A 76 19.16 4.39 20.19
CA TYR A 76 20.51 4.47 19.62
C TYR A 76 20.69 5.67 18.68
N TYR A 77 19.62 6.09 18.00
CA TYR A 77 19.71 7.16 17.01
C TYR A 77 19.68 8.54 17.68
N PRO A 78 20.64 9.44 17.39
CA PRO A 78 20.69 10.78 17.98
C PRO A 78 19.43 11.62 17.73
N SER A 79 18.78 11.39 16.59
CA SER A 79 17.51 12.01 16.21
C SER A 79 16.62 10.98 15.52
N GLN A 80 15.62 10.50 16.26
CA GLN A 80 14.61 9.57 15.73
C GLN A 80 13.82 10.17 14.55
N PRO A 81 13.38 11.45 14.60
CA PRO A 81 12.71 12.07 13.47
C PRO A 81 13.56 12.12 12.19
N ASP A 82 14.84 12.47 12.31
CA ASP A 82 15.74 12.53 11.14
C ASP A 82 15.98 11.15 10.55
N HIS A 83 16.20 10.14 11.42
CA HIS A 83 16.35 8.76 10.97
C HIS A 83 15.09 8.25 10.25
N LEU A 84 13.90 8.51 10.81
CA LEU A 84 12.63 8.16 10.18
C LEU A 84 12.46 8.87 8.84
N ASP A 85 12.84 10.15 8.73
CA ASP A 85 12.72 10.90 7.48
C ASP A 85 13.64 10.35 6.38
N VAL A 86 14.84 9.88 6.71
CA VAL A 86 15.73 9.18 5.77
C VAL A 86 15.06 7.93 5.22
N ILE A 87 14.50 7.08 6.09
CA ILE A 87 13.78 5.87 5.66
C ILE A 87 12.54 6.23 4.82
N ARG A 88 11.79 7.26 5.25
CA ARG A 88 10.60 7.74 4.55
C ARG A 88 10.92 8.20 3.13
N LYS A 89 11.93 9.06 2.96
CA LYS A 89 12.38 9.56 1.65
C LYS A 89 12.90 8.43 0.77
N LYS A 90 13.53 7.42 1.36
CA LYS A 90 14.08 6.28 0.61
C LYS A 90 13.01 5.32 0.11
N TYR A 91 11.99 5.02 0.93
CA TYR A 91 11.07 3.92 0.62
C TYR A 91 9.59 4.28 0.55
N LEU A 92 9.14 5.32 1.27
CA LEU A 92 7.72 5.57 1.53
C LEU A 92 7.12 6.72 0.71
N ILE A 93 7.93 7.47 -0.04
CA ILE A 93 7.41 8.55 -0.89
C ILE A 93 6.97 8.04 -2.26
N ARG A 94 6.16 8.84 -2.93
CA ARG A 94 5.77 8.58 -4.32
C ARG A 94 7.02 8.64 -5.22
N GLY A 95 7.13 7.72 -6.18
CA GLY A 95 8.26 7.69 -7.13
C GLY A 95 9.57 7.07 -6.64
N CYS A 96 9.60 6.38 -5.48
CA CYS A 96 10.84 5.78 -4.93
C CYS A 96 11.45 4.61 -5.73
N TYR A 97 10.88 4.19 -6.86
CA TYR A 97 11.17 2.88 -7.47
C TYR A 97 11.19 1.74 -6.44
N THR A 98 10.21 1.75 -5.54
CA THR A 98 10.00 0.73 -4.50
C THR A 98 8.59 0.16 -4.60
N PRO A 99 8.36 -1.04 -4.04
CA PRO A 99 7.02 -1.61 -4.01
C PRO A 99 6.01 -0.72 -3.29
N PHE A 100 6.41 -0.02 -2.23
CA PHE A 100 5.52 0.90 -1.54
C PHE A 100 5.15 2.11 -2.42
N GLY A 101 6.12 2.66 -3.16
CA GLY A 101 5.87 3.71 -4.14
C GLY A 101 4.88 3.28 -5.22
N GLU A 102 5.04 2.06 -5.75
CA GLU A 102 4.13 1.48 -6.75
C GLU A 102 2.69 1.33 -6.23
N ILE A 103 2.52 0.86 -4.99
CA ILE A 103 1.19 0.74 -4.36
C ILE A 103 0.54 2.12 -4.16
N ILE A 104 1.33 3.17 -3.87
CA ILE A 104 0.82 4.56 -3.85
C ILE A 104 0.32 4.97 -5.24
N GLU A 105 1.07 4.68 -6.29
CA GLU A 105 0.67 4.99 -7.68
C GLU A 105 -0.61 4.26 -8.06
N LEU A 106 -0.69 2.96 -7.79
CA LEU A 106 -1.90 2.15 -8.04
C LEU A 106 -3.13 2.72 -7.34
N LYS A 107 -2.98 3.12 -6.07
CA LYS A 107 -4.08 3.74 -5.32
C LYS A 107 -4.47 5.11 -5.90
N ALA A 108 -3.50 5.92 -6.30
CA ALA A 108 -3.77 7.21 -6.93
C ALA A 108 -4.52 7.03 -8.26
N PHE A 109 -4.13 6.02 -9.05
CA PHE A 109 -4.78 5.65 -10.29
C PHE A 109 -6.21 5.16 -10.06
N ALA A 110 -6.43 4.22 -9.14
CA ALA A 110 -7.78 3.74 -8.78
C ALA A 110 -8.69 4.91 -8.34
N LYS A 111 -8.17 5.83 -7.52
CA LYS A 111 -8.92 7.04 -7.11
C LYS A 111 -9.28 7.94 -8.30
N SER A 112 -8.42 8.03 -9.32
CA SER A 112 -8.71 8.80 -10.54
C SER A 112 -9.87 8.20 -11.34
N ILE A 113 -9.94 6.86 -11.40
CA ILE A 113 -11.04 6.13 -12.04
C ILE A 113 -12.35 6.38 -11.28
N VAL A 114 -12.35 6.21 -9.96
CA VAL A 114 -13.53 6.44 -9.10
C VAL A 114 -14.06 7.87 -9.25
N LYS A 115 -13.18 8.86 -9.35
CA LYS A 115 -13.60 10.27 -9.59
C LYS A 115 -14.28 10.47 -10.94
N ARG A 116 -13.84 9.75 -11.97
CA ARG A 116 -14.38 9.86 -13.34
C ARG A 116 -15.71 9.13 -13.48
N GLU A 117 -15.82 7.95 -12.87
CA GLU A 117 -16.98 7.07 -13.01
C GLU A 117 -18.09 7.37 -12.00
N GLY A 118 -17.76 8.07 -10.91
CA GLY A 118 -18.68 8.33 -9.81
C GLY A 118 -18.80 7.13 -8.87
N ILE A 119 -19.44 7.36 -7.72
CA ILE A 119 -19.81 6.25 -6.82
C ILE A 119 -21.08 5.64 -7.40
N PRO A 120 -21.12 4.31 -7.67
CA PRO A 120 -22.36 3.66 -8.02
C PRO A 120 -23.40 3.92 -6.93
N GLY A 121 -24.49 4.61 -7.25
CA GLY A 121 -25.61 4.75 -6.34
C GLY A 121 -26.22 3.37 -6.09
N ASN A 122 -26.59 3.09 -4.85
CA ASN A 122 -27.47 1.96 -4.59
C ASN A 122 -28.89 2.41 -4.98
N LEU A 123 -29.38 1.86 -6.09
CA LEU A 123 -30.76 2.03 -6.51
C LEU A 123 -31.52 0.76 -6.13
N SER A 124 -32.56 0.91 -5.30
CA SER A 124 -33.52 -0.16 -5.04
C SER A 124 -34.86 0.20 -5.67
N TRP A 125 -35.58 -0.82 -6.10
CA TRP A 125 -36.98 -0.64 -6.48
C TRP A 125 -37.78 -0.20 -5.25
N ASP A 126 -38.62 0.82 -5.43
CA ASP A 126 -39.65 1.12 -4.46
C ASP A 126 -40.59 -0.10 -4.33
N PRO A 127 -41.21 -0.34 -3.15
CA PRO A 127 -42.18 -1.42 -2.98
C PRO A 127 -43.31 -1.43 -4.02
N ASP A 128 -43.64 -0.29 -4.63
CA ASP A 128 -44.61 -0.19 -5.72
C ASP A 128 -44.13 -0.81 -7.05
N GLY A 129 -42.82 -1.06 -7.22
CA GLY A 129 -42.20 -1.57 -8.43
C GLY A 129 -42.25 -0.62 -9.64
N GLN A 130 -42.68 0.62 -9.44
CA GLN A 130 -42.86 1.64 -10.48
C GLN A 130 -41.81 2.74 -10.40
N SER A 131 -41.16 2.90 -9.26
CA SER A 131 -40.13 3.91 -9.05
C SER A 131 -38.85 3.33 -8.45
N PHE A 132 -37.78 4.10 -8.55
CA PHE A 132 -36.51 3.81 -7.88
C PHE A 132 -36.34 4.73 -6.68
N THR A 133 -35.80 4.18 -5.60
CA THR A 133 -35.37 4.94 -4.42
C THR A 133 -33.85 4.84 -4.22
N ILE A 134 -33.27 5.84 -3.57
CA ILE A 134 -31.83 5.99 -3.27
C ILE A 134 -31.61 5.78 -1.78
#